data_AF-A0A2U3APX3-F1
#
_entry.id   AF-A0A2U3APX3-F1
#
_cell.length_a   1.000
_cell.length_b   1.000
_cell.length_c   1.000
_cell.angle_alpha   90.00
_cell.angle_beta   90.00
_cell.angle_gamma   90.00
#
_symmetry.space_group_name_H-M   'P 1'
#
loop_
_entity.id
_entity.type
_entity.pdbx_description
1 polymer ?
#
loop_
_entity_poly.entity_id
_entity_poly.type
_entity_poly.pdbx_seq_one_letter_code
_entity_poly.pdbx_strand_id
1 'polypeptide(L)'
;MNITSIEICNKETEELIATEGAAFLTEKVSRLKEKNEEFIYIESAEYEAHKIDAIVFEYDEMFNVYSALFGLRLKKMYSAAMQNFFKENLTDLLGSSSAIFEANEGIWEINIALNAIKGFTGEETIEEANALIVDFVDQLVAAITAE
;
A
#
# COMPACT_ATOMS: atom_id res chain seq x y z
N MET A 1 7.84 -13.32 5.82
CA MET A 1 7.15 -12.88 4.61
C MET A 1 7.71 -13.64 3.43
N ASN A 2 6.88 -14.31 2.64
CA ASN A 2 7.32 -15.06 1.46
C ASN A 2 7.20 -14.19 0.18
N ILE A 3 8.08 -13.19 0.07
CA ILE A 3 8.14 -12.28 -1.08
C ILE A 3 8.57 -13.02 -2.34
N THR A 4 7.83 -12.83 -3.43
CA THR A 4 8.07 -13.46 -4.73
C THR A 4 8.85 -12.55 -5.68
N SER A 5 8.61 -11.25 -5.64
CA SER A 5 9.35 -10.24 -6.41
C SER A 5 9.45 -8.93 -5.63
N ILE A 6 10.58 -8.23 -5.81
CA ILE A 6 10.76 -6.84 -5.40
C ILE A 6 11.35 -6.12 -6.61
N GLU A 7 10.62 -5.15 -7.13
CA GLU A 7 10.98 -4.41 -8.33
C GLU A 7 11.05 -2.92 -8.02
N ILE A 8 12.13 -2.29 -8.46
CA ILE A 8 12.31 -0.84 -8.40
C ILE A 8 12.03 -0.31 -9.78
N CYS A 9 11.08 0.61 -9.89
CA CYS A 9 10.60 1.11 -11.17
C CYS A 9 10.60 2.64 -11.18
N ASN A 10 10.68 3.22 -12.37
CA ASN A 10 10.54 4.66 -12.53
C ASN A 10 9.06 5.06 -12.50
N LYS A 11 8.68 6.06 -11.71
CA LYS A 11 7.29 6.53 -11.59
C LYS A 11 6.70 7.12 -12.86
N GLU A 12 7.52 7.80 -13.67
CA GLU A 12 7.03 8.48 -14.88
C GLU A 12 6.95 7.53 -16.08
N THR A 13 7.93 6.62 -16.21
CA THR A 13 8.03 5.75 -17.39
C THR A 13 7.53 4.33 -17.14
N GLU A 14 7.28 3.96 -15.89
CA GLU A 14 6.95 2.60 -15.44
C GLU A 14 8.03 1.55 -15.78
N GLU A 15 9.21 2.00 -16.20
CA GLU A 15 10.30 1.09 -16.58
C GLU A 15 10.98 0.49 -15.35
N LEU A 16 11.25 -0.82 -15.41
CA LEU A 16 12.03 -1.54 -14.41
C LEU A 16 13.46 -1.00 -14.36
N ILE A 17 13.88 -0.53 -13.19
CA ILE A 17 15.24 -0.08 -12.88
C ILE A 17 16.07 -1.25 -12.32
N ALA A 18 15.51 -2.00 -11.37
CA ALA A 18 16.20 -3.12 -10.72
C ALA A 18 15.22 -4.14 -10.14
N THR A 19 15.66 -5.40 -10.06
CA THR A 19 15.00 -6.45 -9.26
C THR A 19 15.86 -6.73 -8.04
N GLU A 20 15.25 -6.69 -6.87
CA GLU A 20 15.93 -6.75 -5.58
C GLU A 20 15.63 -8.03 -4.81
N GLY A 21 16.56 -8.42 -3.95
CA GLY A 21 16.43 -9.60 -3.10
C GLY A 21 15.86 -9.27 -1.72
N ALA A 22 15.57 -10.29 -0.92
CA ALA A 22 14.99 -10.11 0.43
C ALA A 22 15.77 -9.18 1.37
N ALA A 23 17.09 -9.01 1.18
CA ALA A 23 17.90 -8.07 1.96
C ALA A 23 17.42 -6.62 1.82
N PHE A 24 16.82 -6.29 0.68
CA PHE A 24 16.25 -4.98 0.39
C PHE A 24 15.14 -4.57 1.35
N LEU A 25 14.40 -5.55 1.89
CA LEU A 25 13.34 -5.29 2.86
C LEU A 25 13.84 -4.64 4.15
N THR A 26 15.15 -4.72 4.42
CA THR A 26 15.80 -4.09 5.59
C THR A 26 16.13 -2.60 5.37
N GLU A 27 16.01 -2.10 4.14
CA GLU A 27 16.18 -0.69 3.86
C GLU A 27 15.00 0.12 4.40
N LYS A 28 15.25 1.38 4.76
CA LYS A 28 14.23 2.29 5.27
C LYS A 28 13.33 2.80 4.17
N VAL A 29 12.04 2.95 4.47
CA VAL A 29 11.05 3.58 3.58
C VAL A 29 11.45 5.01 3.21
N SER A 30 12.25 5.69 4.06
CA SER A 30 12.77 7.04 3.81
C SER A 30 13.55 7.16 2.50
N ARG A 31 14.09 6.06 1.95
CA ARG A 31 14.75 6.06 0.63
C ARG A 31 13.85 6.57 -0.48
N LEU A 32 12.54 6.33 -0.40
CA LEU A 32 11.57 6.72 -1.42
C LEU A 32 11.49 8.24 -1.56
N LYS A 33 11.79 8.97 -0.49
CA LYS A 33 11.89 10.42 -0.51
C LYS A 33 13.21 10.91 -1.10
N GLU A 34 14.30 10.19 -0.84
CA GLU A 34 15.64 10.49 -1.39
C GLU A 34 15.71 10.20 -2.89
N LYS A 35 14.98 9.17 -3.34
CA LYS A 35 14.85 8.71 -4.72
C LYS A 35 13.42 8.79 -5.19
N ASN A 36 12.91 10.01 -5.23
CA ASN A 36 11.51 10.30 -5.47
C ASN A 36 11.03 9.95 -6.88
N GLU A 37 11.94 9.68 -7.81
CA GLU A 37 11.61 9.12 -9.12
C GLU A 37 11.30 7.61 -9.10
N GLU A 38 11.59 6.92 -7.99
CA GLU A 38 11.42 5.46 -7.84
C GLU A 38 10.14 5.11 -7.08
N PHE A 39 9.46 4.05 -7.52
CA PHE A 39 8.54 3.28 -6.67
C PHE A 39 9.04 1.85 -6.49
N ILE A 40 8.61 1.21 -5.40
CA ILE A 40 8.92 -0.18 -5.07
C ILE A 40 7.66 -1.00 -5.26
N TYR A 41 7.67 -1.92 -6.22
CA TYR A 41 6.62 -2.91 -6.41
C TYR A 41 7.00 -4.21 -5.71
N ILE A 42 6.10 -4.73 -4.88
CA ILE A 42 6.30 -5.96 -4.11
C ILE A 42 5.18 -6.94 -4.41
N GLU A 43 5.57 -8.17 -4.73
CA GLU A 43 4.66 -9.32 -4.80
C GLU A 43 4.98 -10.31 -3.69
N SER A 44 3.94 -10.95 -3.16
CA SER A 44 4.07 -12.00 -2.16
C SER A 44 3.05 -13.09 -2.42
N ALA A 45 3.47 -14.35 -2.26
CA ALA A 45 2.56 -15.48 -2.30
C ALA A 45 1.53 -15.45 -1.14
N GLU A 46 1.81 -14.67 -0.08
CA GLU A 46 0.96 -14.52 1.09
C GLU A 46 -0.17 -13.50 0.86
N TYR A 47 -0.04 -12.56 -0.09
CA TYR A 47 -1.02 -11.48 -0.31
C TYR A 47 -2.42 -11.95 -0.70
N GLU A 48 -2.52 -13.09 -1.37
CA GLU A 48 -3.81 -13.71 -1.69
C GLU A 48 -4.66 -13.95 -0.43
N ALA A 49 -4.03 -14.37 0.68
CA ALA A 49 -4.73 -14.61 1.95
C ALA A 49 -5.33 -13.32 2.52
N HIS A 50 -4.72 -12.17 2.21
CA HIS A 50 -5.13 -10.82 2.62
C HIS A 50 -6.00 -10.13 1.55
N LYS A 51 -6.33 -10.81 0.45
CA LYS A 51 -7.06 -10.27 -0.72
C LYS A 51 -6.32 -9.17 -1.49
N ILE A 52 -5.02 -9.02 -1.24
CA ILE A 52 -4.13 -8.08 -1.92
C ILE A 52 -3.56 -8.75 -3.18
N ASP A 53 -3.32 -8.00 -4.25
CA ASP A 53 -2.60 -8.49 -5.44
C ASP A 53 -1.09 -8.26 -5.33
N ALA A 54 -0.70 -7.00 -5.17
CA ALA A 54 0.65 -6.49 -4.98
C ALA A 54 0.58 -5.21 -4.15
N ILE A 55 1.72 -4.76 -3.65
CA ILE A 55 1.84 -3.48 -2.96
C ILE A 55 2.91 -2.65 -3.65
N VAL A 56 2.57 -1.42 -4.00
CA VAL A 56 3.48 -0.40 -4.49
C VAL A 56 3.72 0.61 -3.39
N PHE A 57 4.98 0.84 -3.05
CA PHE A 57 5.39 1.92 -2.18
C PHE A 57 6.02 3.05 -2.97
N GLU A 58 5.59 4.28 -2.68
CA GLU A 58 6.21 5.47 -3.23
C GLU A 58 6.21 6.63 -2.23
N TYR A 59 6.95 7.67 -2.59
CA TYR A 59 6.79 8.98 -1.97
C TYR A 59 5.93 9.86 -2.87
N ASP A 60 4.76 10.26 -2.41
CA ASP A 60 3.93 11.23 -3.11
C ASP A 60 4.43 12.64 -2.78
N GLU A 61 5.05 13.30 -3.76
CA GLU A 61 5.59 14.65 -3.61
C GLU A 61 4.51 15.75 -3.60
N MET A 62 3.34 15.48 -4.18
CA MET A 62 2.23 16.43 -4.21
C MET A 62 1.64 16.61 -2.81
N PHE A 63 1.55 15.53 -2.04
CA PHE A 63 1.05 15.55 -0.66
C PHE A 63 2.16 15.45 0.40
N ASN A 64 3.41 15.21 -0.01
CA ASN A 64 4.57 15.08 0.87
C ASN A 64 4.38 13.95 1.90
N VAL A 65 3.98 12.77 1.42
CA VAL A 65 3.69 11.55 2.20
C VAL A 65 4.30 10.31 1.56
N TYR A 66 4.56 9.29 2.36
CA TYR A 66 4.80 7.93 1.85
C TYR A 66 3.44 7.27 1.63
N SER A 67 3.23 6.68 0.46
CA SER A 67 1.97 6.02 0.09
C SER A 67 2.19 4.55 -0.21
N ALA A 68 1.13 3.78 0.01
CA ALA A 68 0.99 2.42 -0.44
C ALA A 68 -0.20 2.32 -1.40
N LEU A 69 0.05 1.86 -2.62
CA LEU A 69 -0.97 1.57 -3.62
C LEU A 69 -1.11 0.06 -3.75
N PHE A 70 -2.34 -0.43 -3.78
CA PHE A 70 -2.61 -1.86 -3.89
C PHE A 70 -4.01 -2.13 -4.42
N GLY A 71 -4.18 -3.26 -5.10
CA GLY A 71 -5.46 -3.79 -5.48
C GLY A 71 -6.05 -4.65 -4.36
N LEU A 72 -7.32 -4.40 -4.01
CA LEU A 72 -8.03 -5.14 -2.97
C LEU A 72 -9.26 -5.85 -3.54
N ARG A 73 -9.26 -7.18 -3.46
CA ARG A 73 -10.34 -8.04 -3.99
C ARG A 73 -11.54 -8.10 -3.03
N LEU A 74 -12.41 -7.11 -3.15
CA LEU A 74 -13.65 -6.98 -2.39
C LEU A 74 -14.85 -6.62 -3.27
N LYS A 75 -16.03 -7.12 -2.88
CA LYS A 75 -17.28 -6.80 -3.59
C LYS A 75 -17.59 -5.30 -3.46
N LYS A 76 -18.04 -4.67 -4.56
CA LYS A 76 -18.45 -3.26 -4.60
C LYS A 76 -19.45 -2.85 -3.52
N MET A 77 -20.28 -3.78 -3.04
CA MET A 77 -21.27 -3.52 -1.99
C MET A 77 -20.66 -2.99 -0.68
N TYR A 78 -19.38 -3.26 -0.42
CA TYR A 78 -18.68 -2.79 0.78
C TYR A 78 -18.15 -1.35 0.68
N SER A 79 -18.40 -0.63 -0.44
CA SER A 79 -17.91 0.73 -0.68
C SER A 79 -18.15 1.68 0.51
N ALA A 80 -19.38 1.76 1.01
CA ALA A 80 -19.73 2.67 2.10
C ALA A 80 -19.04 2.29 3.42
N ALA A 81 -18.96 1.00 3.74
CA ALA A 81 -18.31 0.51 4.95
C ALA A 81 -16.80 0.77 4.91
N MET A 82 -16.15 0.55 3.76
CA MET A 82 -14.73 0.83 3.56
C MET A 82 -14.41 2.33 3.69
N GLN A 83 -15.23 3.20 3.09
CA GLN A 83 -15.06 4.65 3.22
C GLN A 83 -15.21 5.11 4.69
N ASN A 84 -16.17 4.55 5.42
CA ASN A 84 -16.32 4.82 6.85
C ASN A 84 -15.10 4.32 7.65
N PHE A 85 -14.62 3.12 7.36
CA PHE A 85 -13.43 2.57 8.00
C PHE A 85 -12.20 3.47 7.81
N PHE A 86 -11.95 3.96 6.58
CA PHE A 86 -10.86 4.90 6.33
C PHE A 86 -11.00 6.18 7.15
N LYS A 87 -12.20 6.77 7.18
CA LYS A 87 -12.47 7.98 7.96
C LYS A 87 -12.23 7.81 9.46
N GLU A 88 -12.49 6.62 10.00
CA GLU A 88 -12.35 6.31 11.42
C GLU A 88 -10.92 5.92 11.82
N ASN A 89 -10.16 5.30 10.91
CA ASN A 89 -8.88 4.66 11.23
C ASN A 89 -7.66 5.37 10.64
N LEU A 90 -7.85 6.33 9.72
CA LEU A 90 -6.79 7.18 9.21
C LEU A 90 -6.89 8.58 9.83
N THR A 91 -5.74 9.17 10.17
CA THR A 91 -5.72 10.58 10.54
C THR A 91 -6.12 11.47 9.37
N ASP A 92 -6.78 12.58 9.68
CA ASP A 92 -7.24 13.58 8.72
C ASP A 92 -6.04 14.33 8.10
N LEU A 93 -5.46 13.72 7.07
CA LEU A 93 -4.36 14.21 6.27
C LEU A 93 -4.85 14.37 4.83
N LEU A 94 -4.42 15.44 4.16
CA LEU A 94 -4.67 15.62 2.74
C LEU A 94 -3.98 14.47 1.97
N GLY A 95 -4.73 13.77 1.12
CA GLY A 95 -4.22 12.57 0.45
C GLY A 95 -4.09 11.34 1.35
N SER A 96 -4.77 11.31 2.51
CA SER A 96 -4.74 10.16 3.43
C SER A 96 -5.18 8.85 2.80
N SER A 97 -6.21 8.90 1.95
CA SER A 97 -6.66 7.74 1.19
C SER A 97 -7.46 8.10 -0.06
N SER A 98 -7.44 7.20 -1.04
CA SER A 98 -8.40 7.15 -2.14
C SER A 98 -8.70 5.69 -2.49
N ALA A 99 -9.92 5.44 -2.98
CA ALA A 99 -10.28 4.12 -3.48
C ALA A 99 -11.19 4.23 -4.71
N ILE A 100 -10.81 3.55 -5.78
CA ILE A 100 -11.54 3.48 -7.06
C ILE A 100 -11.88 2.01 -7.33
N PHE A 101 -13.12 1.74 -7.74
CA PHE A 101 -13.54 0.37 -8.06
C PHE A 101 -13.45 0.13 -9.56
N GLU A 102 -12.53 -0.74 -9.96
CA GLU A 102 -12.35 -1.16 -11.34
C GLU A 102 -13.34 -2.27 -11.69
N ALA A 103 -14.44 -1.89 -12.33
CA ALA A 103 -15.57 -2.79 -12.57
C ALA A 103 -15.26 -3.95 -13.52
N ASN A 104 -14.29 -3.80 -14.41
CA ASN A 104 -13.88 -4.83 -15.35
C ASN A 104 -13.12 -5.97 -14.66
N GLU A 105 -12.34 -5.63 -13.62
CA GLU A 105 -11.50 -6.58 -12.90
C GLU A 105 -12.14 -7.03 -11.57
N GLY A 106 -13.10 -6.25 -11.06
CA GLY A 106 -13.75 -6.51 -9.77
C GLY A 106 -12.83 -6.23 -8.59
N ILE A 107 -11.87 -5.32 -8.75
CA ILE A 107 -10.83 -4.98 -7.78
C ILE A 107 -11.00 -3.52 -7.36
N TRP A 108 -10.66 -3.20 -6.12
CA TRP A 108 -10.48 -1.83 -5.67
C TRP A 108 -9.03 -1.41 -5.80
N GLU A 109 -8.76 -0.37 -6.56
CA GLU A 109 -7.47 0.32 -6.52
C GLU A 109 -7.48 1.27 -5.33
N ILE A 110 -6.62 0.99 -4.35
CA ILE A 110 -6.54 1.76 -3.10
C ILE A 110 -5.19 2.43 -3.03
N ASN A 111 -5.18 3.70 -2.61
CA ASN A 111 -3.99 4.43 -2.19
C ASN A 111 -4.20 4.83 -0.73
N ILE A 112 -3.25 4.50 0.14
CA ILE A 112 -3.23 4.94 1.54
C ILE A 112 -1.90 5.65 1.82
N ALA A 113 -1.96 6.85 2.40
CA ALA A 113 -0.78 7.46 2.98
C ALA A 113 -0.37 6.71 4.26
N LEU A 114 0.82 6.14 4.29
CA LEU A 114 1.40 5.53 5.49
C LEU A 114 1.45 6.51 6.65
N ASN A 115 1.71 7.78 6.36
CA ASN A 115 1.67 8.89 7.30
C ASN A 115 0.33 9.05 8.03
N ALA A 116 -0.77 8.56 7.44
CA ALA A 116 -2.08 8.62 8.04
C ALA A 116 -2.40 7.41 8.95
N ILE A 117 -1.55 6.37 8.94
CA ILE A 117 -1.70 5.18 9.77
C ILE A 117 -1.00 5.40 11.11
N LYS A 118 -1.73 5.11 12.20
CA LYS A 118 -1.20 5.24 13.56
C LYS A 118 0.05 4.37 13.74
N GLY A 119 1.14 5.02 14.17
CA GLY A 119 2.39 4.34 14.53
C GLY A 119 3.47 4.43 13.45
N PHE A 120 3.13 4.89 12.24
CA PHE A 120 4.12 5.16 11.21
C PHE A 120 4.90 6.44 11.50
N THR A 121 6.21 6.40 11.30
CA THR A 121 7.15 7.49 11.61
C THR A 121 8.00 7.93 10.42
N GLY A 122 8.05 7.12 9.36
CA GLY A 122 8.93 7.29 8.20
C GLY A 122 10.32 6.68 8.36
N GLU A 123 10.60 6.07 9.51
CA GLU A 123 11.88 5.42 9.82
C GLU A 123 11.81 3.88 9.72
N GLU A 124 10.61 3.36 9.46
CA GLU A 124 10.33 1.95 9.27
C GLU A 124 11.15 1.38 8.11
N THR A 125 11.54 0.13 8.23
CA THR A 125 12.02 -0.63 7.08
C THR A 125 10.88 -0.88 6.09
N ILE A 126 11.21 -1.26 4.86
CA ILE A 126 10.22 -1.67 3.86
C ILE A 126 9.44 -2.89 4.36
N GLU A 127 10.08 -3.82 5.08
CA GLU A 127 9.37 -4.95 5.71
C GLU A 127 8.33 -4.48 6.73
N GLU A 128 8.69 -3.52 7.58
CA GLU A 128 7.82 -2.97 8.62
C GLU A 128 6.67 -2.17 8.01
N ALA A 129 6.92 -1.35 6.99
CA ALA A 129 5.89 -0.65 6.24
C ALA A 129 4.92 -1.63 5.54
N ASN A 130 5.45 -2.72 5.00
CA ASN A 130 4.65 -3.77 4.39
C ASN A 130 3.75 -4.49 5.39
N ALA A 131 4.30 -4.89 6.53
CA ALA A 131 3.52 -5.47 7.62
C ALA A 131 2.42 -4.53 8.10
N LEU A 132 2.73 -3.22 8.23
CA LEU A 132 1.78 -2.20 8.65
C LEU A 132 0.60 -2.06 7.68
N ILE A 133 0.84 -2.13 6.36
CA ILE A 133 -0.24 -2.12 5.36
C ILE A 133 -1.06 -3.40 5.38
N VAL A 134 -0.41 -4.56 5.44
CA VAL A 134 -1.11 -5.85 5.53
C VAL A 134 -2.01 -5.90 6.76
N ASP A 135 -1.49 -5.49 7.92
CA ASP A 135 -2.26 -5.42 9.17
C ASP A 135 -3.44 -4.44 9.08
N PHE A 136 -3.27 -3.31 8.38
CA PHE A 136 -4.35 -2.35 8.15
C PHE A 136 -5.44 -2.93 7.25
N VAL A 137 -5.05 -3.63 6.17
CA VAL A 137 -5.98 -4.29 5.25
C VAL A 137 -6.75 -5.42 5.96
N ASP A 138 -6.09 -6.21 6.79
CA ASP A 138 -6.75 -7.27 7.56
C ASP A 138 -7.81 -6.70 8.51
N GLN A 139 -7.50 -5.60 9.19
CA GLN A 139 -8.46 -4.89 10.04
C GLN A 139 -9.65 -4.35 9.23
N LEU A 140 -9.40 -3.76 8.07
CA LEU A 140 -10.45 -3.30 7.15
C LEU A 140 -11.36 -4.46 6.74
N VAL A 141 -10.76 -5.54 6.21
CA VAL A 141 -11.51 -6.70 5.70
C VAL A 141 -12.33 -7.32 6.83
N ALA A 142 -11.74 -7.52 8.00
CA ALA A 142 -12.45 -8.05 9.16
C ALA A 142 -13.62 -7.15 9.58
N ALA A 143 -13.41 -5.83 9.64
CA ALA A 143 -14.44 -4.89 10.07
C ALA A 143 -15.66 -4.85 9.14
N ILE A 144 -15.46 -4.92 7.82
CA ILE A 144 -16.55 -4.74 6.85
C ILE A 144 -17.22 -6.04 6.41
N THR A 145 -16.60 -7.20 6.69
CA THR A 145 -17.15 -8.52 6.32
C THR A 145 -17.76 -9.29 7.49
N ALA A 146 -17.59 -8.81 8.73
CA ALA A 146 -18.19 -9.38 9.92
C ALA A 146 -19.70 -9.08 10.09
N GLU A 147 -20.31 -8.33 9.16
CA GLU A 147 -21.74 -8.01 9.10
C GLU A 147 -22.60 -9.07 8.38
#